data_AF-A0A7V5TN83-F1
#
_entry.id   AF-A0A7V5TN83-F1
#
_cell.length_a   1.000
_cell.length_b   1.000
_cell.length_c   1.000
_cell.angle_alpha   90.00
_cell.angle_beta   90.00
_cell.angle_gamma   90.00
#
_symmetry.space_group_name_H-M   'P 1'
#
loop_
_entity.id
_entity.type
_entity.pdbx_description
1 polymer ?
#
loop_
_entity_poly.entity_id
_entity_poly.type
_entity_poly.pdbx_seq_one_letter_code
_entity_poly.pdbx_strand_id
1 'polypeptide(L)'
;MKEPIIFRRDDCLTHEQAMYWKDLLYRTIKVGTEVEFALPKGVKKDDFLPPLVEALQPTKDLTNLGRHGVLDIISEHCGLEIQVIGRQPYYPALIEQYRSILDPLVEKGIRARATCGLHYHTLTIGLSEPVPEIILANVWNLTRRYAPYLRFLTSAGDRMEALCRRRNYTSHLEMVKLTPGVMSMVEIQRRLKESQRVPEHQNFLNLEHVTFTDDGAVRDFHLEFRFPDADLSPTSIVAKTFLFLAMILKAVEMSQYGVIHVGRVREWRRKVALLDMLSNNEGNLATSDTSQVTPEVIDELRAGCRELLELLKPVFVRLARVSGERSDEHPAFEVLSLLAETPLSLLRISGRNWVEIEALLSERAAVTAEEQWDKSDRRLIRAIELAELTGYPAPEAWKWEAARELFFTPQELERRLTRLDEWRGLKWDAQLGTMVFLS
;
A
#
# COMPACT_ATOMS: atom_id res chain seq x y z
N MET A 1 11.87 10.94 -10.14
CA MET A 1 11.18 11.55 -11.30
C MET A 1 12.19 12.34 -12.10
N LYS A 2 12.36 12.00 -13.39
CA LYS A 2 13.22 12.79 -14.29
C LYS A 2 12.43 13.97 -14.86
N GLU A 3 13.02 15.17 -14.81
CA GLU A 3 12.49 16.43 -15.35
C GLU A 3 11.00 16.72 -15.00
N PRO A 4 10.68 17.01 -13.73
CA PRO A 4 9.31 17.31 -13.33
C PRO A 4 8.83 18.60 -14.03
N ILE A 5 7.66 18.53 -14.65
CA ILE A 5 6.90 19.70 -15.08
C ILE A 5 5.85 19.93 -14.00
N ILE A 6 5.76 21.17 -13.49
CA ILE A 6 4.88 21.52 -12.38
C ILE A 6 4.03 22.71 -12.79
N PHE A 7 2.71 22.57 -12.61
CA PHE A 7 1.77 23.68 -12.73
C PHE A 7 1.77 24.46 -11.42
N ARG A 8 2.07 25.75 -11.49
CA ARG A 8 1.91 26.62 -10.33
C ARG A 8 0.42 26.71 -9.98
N ARG A 9 0.13 26.60 -8.69
CA ARG A 9 -1.18 26.92 -8.12
C ARG A 9 -0.95 27.81 -6.91
N ASP A 10 -1.98 28.57 -6.54
CA ASP A 10 -1.93 29.50 -5.42
C ASP A 10 -2.16 28.80 -4.07
N ASP A 11 -2.59 27.53 -4.09
CA ASP A 11 -2.85 26.68 -2.92
C ASP A 11 -1.69 25.72 -2.59
N CYS A 12 -0.46 26.06 -3.00
CA CYS A 12 0.74 25.30 -2.61
C CYS A 12 0.91 25.27 -1.09
N LEU A 13 1.34 24.11 -0.58
CA LEU A 13 1.65 23.97 0.84
C LEU A 13 3.00 24.61 1.18
N THR A 14 3.12 25.23 2.35
CA THR A 14 4.43 25.53 2.93
C THR A 14 5.13 24.23 3.35
N HIS A 15 6.41 24.32 3.68
CA HIS A 15 7.15 23.17 4.20
C HIS A 15 6.53 22.62 5.49
N GLU A 16 6.15 23.51 6.41
CA GLU A 16 5.52 23.15 7.68
C GLU A 16 4.17 22.48 7.46
N GLN A 17 3.34 23.02 6.54
CA GLN A 17 2.06 22.43 6.19
C GLN A 17 2.22 21.05 5.57
N ALA A 18 3.20 20.86 4.68
CA ALA A 18 3.45 19.56 4.06
C ALA A 18 3.93 18.53 5.08
N MET A 19 4.82 18.91 6.01
CA MET A 19 5.23 18.03 7.12
C MET A 19 4.05 17.66 8.02
N TYR A 20 3.23 18.64 8.37
CA TYR A 20 2.00 18.43 9.15
C TYR A 20 1.04 17.43 8.48
N TRP A 21 0.67 17.68 7.23
CA TRP A 21 -0.24 16.81 6.47
C TRP A 21 0.33 15.41 6.27
N LYS A 22 1.63 15.30 6.02
CA LYS A 22 2.29 13.99 5.83
C LYS A 22 2.23 13.17 7.11
N ASP A 23 2.37 13.80 8.27
CA ASP A 23 2.32 13.14 9.59
C ASP A 23 0.91 12.78 9.99
N LEU A 24 -0.02 13.71 9.80
CA LEU A 24 -1.43 13.50 10.09
C LEU A 24 -2.00 12.38 9.22
N LEU A 25 -1.78 12.42 7.90
CA LEU A 25 -2.27 11.39 6.98
C LEU A 25 -1.61 10.04 7.25
N TYR A 26 -0.32 9.98 7.58
CA TYR A 26 0.31 8.72 7.97
C TYR A 26 -0.35 8.09 9.22
N ARG A 27 -0.79 8.91 10.18
CA ARG A 27 -1.44 8.45 11.42
C ARG A 27 -2.91 8.11 11.25
N THR A 28 -3.60 8.77 10.32
CA THR A 28 -5.07 8.67 10.18
C THR A 28 -5.51 7.79 9.01
N ILE A 29 -4.69 7.64 7.96
CA ILE A 29 -5.03 6.79 6.83
C ILE A 29 -5.15 5.35 7.29
N LYS A 30 -6.31 4.79 7.01
CA LYS A 30 -6.58 3.36 7.07
C LYS A 30 -6.68 2.83 5.66
N VAL A 31 -6.20 1.62 5.42
CA VAL A 31 -6.31 0.94 4.13
C VAL A 31 -7.10 -0.34 4.30
N GLY A 32 -8.29 -0.39 3.70
CA GLY A 32 -9.14 -1.58 3.59
C GLY A 32 -9.02 -2.18 2.19
N THR A 33 -9.36 -3.47 2.06
CA THR A 33 -9.33 -4.15 0.77
C THR A 33 -10.62 -4.92 0.49
N GLU A 34 -10.95 -5.00 -0.79
CA GLU A 34 -11.93 -5.93 -1.32
C GLU A 34 -11.18 -7.02 -2.07
N VAL A 35 -11.26 -8.25 -1.56
CA VAL A 35 -10.56 -9.41 -2.10
C VAL A 35 -11.54 -10.28 -2.86
N GLU A 36 -11.57 -10.15 -4.18
CA GLU A 36 -12.42 -10.97 -5.04
C GLU A 36 -11.73 -12.26 -5.46
N PHE A 37 -12.46 -13.37 -5.41
CA PHE A 37 -11.98 -14.66 -5.92
C PHE A 37 -13.11 -15.50 -6.50
N ALA A 38 -12.74 -16.38 -7.43
CA ALA A 38 -13.64 -17.40 -7.94
C ALA A 38 -13.57 -18.66 -7.06
N LEU A 39 -14.73 -19.29 -6.90
CA LEU A 39 -14.86 -20.56 -6.18
C LEU A 39 -14.00 -21.67 -6.83
N PRO A 40 -13.66 -22.75 -6.10
CA PRO A 40 -13.05 -23.92 -6.69
C PRO A 40 -13.89 -24.49 -7.85
N LYS A 41 -13.26 -25.19 -8.80
CA LYS A 41 -13.98 -25.74 -9.96
C LYS A 41 -15.07 -26.71 -9.49
N GLY A 42 -16.30 -26.50 -9.97
CA GLY A 42 -17.44 -27.39 -9.68
C GLY A 42 -18.11 -27.18 -8.32
N VAL A 43 -17.58 -26.30 -7.48
CA VAL A 43 -18.18 -25.99 -6.16
C VAL A 43 -19.27 -24.94 -6.32
N LYS A 44 -20.44 -25.19 -5.72
CA LYS A 44 -21.54 -24.22 -5.68
C LYS A 44 -21.32 -23.23 -4.55
N LYS A 45 -21.84 -22.03 -4.75
CA LYS A 45 -21.73 -20.96 -3.76
C LYS A 45 -22.38 -21.32 -2.43
N ASP A 46 -23.55 -21.96 -2.46
CA ASP A 46 -24.31 -22.33 -1.25
C ASP A 46 -23.55 -23.35 -0.38
N ASP A 47 -22.64 -24.12 -0.98
CA ASP A 47 -21.81 -25.09 -0.27
C ASP A 47 -20.52 -24.46 0.28
N PHE A 48 -20.08 -23.33 -0.29
CA PHE A 48 -18.82 -22.68 0.07
C PHE A 48 -18.99 -21.49 1.03
N LEU A 49 -20.05 -20.70 0.85
CA LEU A 49 -20.26 -19.46 1.61
C LEU A 49 -20.51 -19.71 3.11
N PRO A 50 -21.39 -20.63 3.55
CA PRO A 50 -21.64 -20.81 4.98
C PRO A 50 -20.40 -21.23 5.78
N PRO A 51 -19.60 -22.24 5.33
CA PRO A 51 -18.35 -22.59 6.02
C PRO A 51 -17.32 -21.44 6.02
N LEU A 52 -17.31 -20.62 4.97
CA LEU A 52 -16.43 -19.46 4.91
C LEU A 52 -16.83 -18.38 5.92
N VAL A 53 -18.12 -18.07 6.03
CA VAL A 53 -18.67 -17.12 7.01
C VAL A 53 -18.38 -17.61 8.42
N GLU A 54 -18.54 -18.91 8.69
CA GLU A 54 -18.22 -19.51 9.98
C GLU A 54 -16.72 -19.38 10.32
N ALA A 55 -15.84 -19.60 9.34
CA ALA A 55 -14.40 -19.53 9.52
C ALA A 55 -13.88 -18.10 9.73
N LEU A 56 -14.35 -17.14 8.93
CA LEU A 56 -13.85 -15.76 8.96
C LEU A 56 -14.61 -14.85 9.93
N GLN A 57 -15.81 -15.24 10.36
CA GLN A 57 -16.63 -14.52 11.34
C GLN A 57 -16.77 -13.02 11.01
N PRO A 58 -17.33 -12.65 9.83
CA PRO A 58 -17.50 -11.26 9.44
C PRO A 58 -18.29 -10.49 10.48
N THR A 59 -17.80 -9.32 10.89
CA THR A 59 -18.41 -8.58 12.01
C THR A 59 -19.64 -7.79 11.61
N LYS A 60 -19.74 -7.40 10.33
CA LYS A 60 -20.76 -6.47 9.80
C LYS A 60 -20.82 -5.15 10.55
N ASP A 61 -19.73 -4.80 11.21
CA ASP A 61 -19.60 -3.61 12.05
C ASP A 61 -18.19 -3.03 11.86
N LEU A 62 -18.13 -1.85 11.24
CA LEU A 62 -16.88 -1.12 10.97
C LEU A 62 -16.10 -0.74 12.25
N THR A 63 -16.76 -0.75 13.41
CA THR A 63 -16.14 -0.42 14.71
C THR A 63 -15.59 -1.65 15.43
N ASN A 64 -15.97 -2.85 14.99
CA ASN A 64 -15.52 -4.11 15.54
C ASN A 64 -14.63 -4.85 14.53
N LEU A 65 -13.34 -4.90 14.81
CA LEU A 65 -12.38 -5.59 13.93
C LEU A 65 -12.59 -7.11 13.90
N GLY A 66 -13.13 -7.70 14.97
CA GLY A 66 -13.18 -9.16 15.09
C GLY A 66 -11.78 -9.80 14.99
N ARG A 67 -11.75 -11.11 14.74
CA ARG A 67 -10.50 -11.89 14.68
C ARG A 67 -9.69 -11.64 13.42
N HIS A 68 -10.37 -11.57 12.27
CA HIS A 68 -9.74 -11.51 10.95
C HIS A 68 -9.82 -10.10 10.32
N GLY A 69 -10.49 -9.13 10.96
CA GLY A 69 -10.73 -7.82 10.35
C GLY A 69 -11.67 -7.85 9.15
N VAL A 70 -12.48 -8.90 9.01
CA VAL A 70 -13.44 -9.04 7.90
C VAL A 70 -14.73 -8.33 8.26
N LEU A 71 -15.14 -7.37 7.43
CA LEU A 71 -16.41 -6.66 7.54
C LEU A 71 -17.57 -7.53 7.07
N ASP A 72 -17.50 -7.99 5.83
CA ASP A 72 -18.56 -8.79 5.20
C ASP A 72 -17.98 -9.71 4.11
N ILE A 73 -18.79 -10.66 3.67
CA ILE A 73 -18.50 -11.55 2.55
C ILE A 73 -19.68 -11.51 1.59
N ILE A 74 -19.51 -10.86 0.45
CA ILE A 74 -20.60 -10.59 -0.48
C ILE A 74 -20.57 -11.50 -1.71
N SER A 75 -21.72 -11.62 -2.37
CA SER A 75 -21.83 -12.26 -3.67
C SER A 75 -21.37 -11.34 -4.76
N GLU A 76 -20.45 -11.83 -5.59
CA GLU A 76 -20.09 -11.14 -6.81
C GLU A 76 -20.34 -12.01 -8.05
N HIS A 77 -20.48 -11.36 -9.20
CA HIS A 77 -20.91 -12.00 -10.45
C HIS A 77 -20.12 -13.27 -10.82
N CYS A 78 -18.84 -13.34 -10.43
CA CYS A 78 -17.95 -14.45 -10.76
C CYS A 78 -17.43 -15.25 -9.56
N GLY A 79 -17.93 -14.97 -8.34
CA GLY A 79 -17.45 -15.63 -7.13
C GLY A 79 -17.90 -14.94 -5.84
N LEU A 80 -16.94 -14.66 -4.97
CA LEU A 80 -17.14 -13.99 -3.68
C LEU A 80 -16.15 -12.85 -3.54
N GLU A 81 -16.54 -11.86 -2.76
CA GLU A 81 -15.67 -10.76 -2.33
C GLU A 81 -15.62 -10.75 -0.80
N ILE A 82 -14.41 -10.70 -0.25
CA ILE A 82 -14.18 -10.47 1.17
C ILE A 82 -13.86 -9.00 1.35
N GLN A 83 -14.68 -8.30 2.13
CA GLN A 83 -14.46 -6.91 2.50
C GLN A 83 -13.69 -6.86 3.81
N VAL A 84 -12.49 -6.27 3.78
CA VAL A 84 -11.59 -6.18 4.94
C VAL A 84 -11.62 -4.76 5.50
N ILE A 85 -11.91 -4.64 6.80
CA ILE A 85 -11.93 -3.37 7.53
C ILE A 85 -10.56 -2.71 7.44
N GLY A 86 -10.54 -1.45 7.02
CA GLY A 86 -9.31 -0.69 6.90
C GLY A 86 -8.60 -0.47 8.23
N ARG A 87 -7.28 -0.64 8.23
CA ARG A 87 -6.41 -0.39 9.39
C ARG A 87 -5.28 0.54 9.02
N GLN A 88 -4.71 1.20 10.02
CA GLN A 88 -3.44 1.88 9.83
C GLN A 88 -2.38 0.85 9.40
N PRO A 89 -1.66 1.08 8.29
CA PRO A 89 -0.71 0.10 7.81
C PRO A 89 0.43 -0.16 8.78
N TYR A 90 0.51 -1.39 9.28
CA TYR A 90 1.62 -1.92 10.06
C TYR A 90 1.96 -3.31 9.56
N TYR A 91 3.16 -3.47 9.01
CA TYR A 91 3.49 -4.60 8.14
C TYR A 91 3.28 -5.98 8.81
N PRO A 92 3.82 -6.24 10.02
CA PRO A 92 3.65 -7.55 10.66
C PRO A 92 2.19 -7.91 10.94
N ALA A 93 1.40 -6.96 11.43
CA ALA A 93 -0.01 -7.21 11.76
C ALA A 93 -0.86 -7.42 10.51
N LEU A 94 -0.59 -6.69 9.43
CA LEU A 94 -1.28 -6.91 8.16
C LEU A 94 -0.90 -8.27 7.55
N ILE A 95 0.37 -8.68 7.60
CA ILE A 95 0.78 -10.01 7.11
C ILE A 95 0.06 -11.12 7.87
N GLU A 96 0.04 -11.06 9.20
CA GLU A 96 -0.67 -12.04 10.03
C GLU A 96 -2.16 -12.09 9.66
N GLN A 97 -2.78 -10.92 9.52
CA GLN A 97 -4.19 -10.79 9.13
C GLN A 97 -4.47 -11.42 7.76
N TYR A 98 -3.75 -11.02 6.71
CA TYR A 98 -4.01 -11.54 5.36
C TYR A 98 -3.65 -13.01 5.20
N ARG A 99 -2.64 -13.53 5.90
CA ARG A 99 -2.38 -14.99 5.97
C ARG A 99 -3.55 -15.73 6.59
N SER A 100 -4.07 -15.23 7.71
CA SER A 100 -5.23 -15.83 8.39
C SER A 100 -6.49 -15.86 7.52
N ILE A 101 -6.61 -14.94 6.55
CA ILE A 101 -7.71 -14.89 5.59
C ILE A 101 -7.42 -15.80 4.40
N LEU A 102 -6.26 -15.69 3.75
CA LEU A 102 -6.00 -16.28 2.44
C LEU A 102 -5.48 -17.71 2.48
N ASP A 103 -4.62 -18.07 3.44
CA ASP A 103 -4.00 -19.39 3.47
C ASP A 103 -5.07 -20.51 3.49
N PRO A 104 -6.12 -20.44 4.34
CA PRO A 104 -7.19 -21.44 4.33
C PRO A 104 -7.99 -21.47 3.02
N LEU A 105 -8.06 -20.36 2.29
CA LEU A 105 -8.78 -20.29 1.02
C LEU A 105 -7.97 -20.90 -0.11
N VAL A 106 -6.67 -20.62 -0.15
CA VAL A 106 -5.74 -21.21 -1.11
C VAL A 106 -5.70 -22.72 -0.93
N GLU A 107 -5.67 -23.22 0.32
CA GLU A 107 -5.79 -24.65 0.64
C GLU A 107 -7.11 -25.26 0.14
N LYS A 108 -8.22 -24.51 0.20
CA LYS A 108 -9.52 -24.91 -0.35
C LYS A 108 -9.62 -24.79 -1.88
N GLY A 109 -8.57 -24.31 -2.56
CA GLY A 109 -8.49 -24.27 -4.02
C GLY A 109 -9.28 -23.13 -4.67
N ILE A 110 -9.43 -21.98 -3.99
CA ILE A 110 -9.98 -20.77 -4.64
C ILE A 110 -9.08 -20.31 -5.80
N ARG A 111 -9.63 -19.46 -6.67
CA ARG A 111 -8.96 -19.08 -7.92
C ARG A 111 -9.03 -17.58 -8.17
N ALA A 112 -7.88 -16.97 -8.44
CA ALA A 112 -7.80 -15.65 -9.04
C ALA A 112 -8.13 -15.73 -10.54
N ARG A 113 -9.31 -15.24 -10.94
CA ARG A 113 -9.75 -15.15 -12.34
C ARG A 113 -9.63 -13.72 -12.85
N ALA A 114 -9.57 -13.56 -14.17
CA ALA A 114 -9.53 -12.25 -14.83
C ALA A 114 -10.79 -11.40 -14.66
N THR A 115 -11.87 -11.97 -14.11
CA THR A 115 -13.07 -11.24 -13.73
C THR A 115 -13.02 -10.73 -12.28
N CYS A 116 -12.00 -11.14 -11.52
CA CYS A 116 -11.84 -10.79 -10.12
C CYS A 116 -10.80 -9.64 -10.00
N GLY A 117 -11.09 -8.66 -9.16
CA GLY A 117 -10.21 -7.55 -8.80
C GLY A 117 -9.63 -7.64 -7.39
N LEU A 118 -8.67 -6.77 -7.13
CA LEU A 118 -8.35 -6.30 -5.79
C LEU A 118 -8.61 -4.80 -5.75
N HIS A 119 -9.44 -4.35 -4.82
CA HIS A 119 -9.69 -2.93 -4.61
C HIS A 119 -9.10 -2.49 -3.29
N TYR A 120 -8.46 -1.32 -3.28
CA TYR A 120 -7.85 -0.76 -2.07
C TYR A 120 -8.50 0.57 -1.75
N HIS A 121 -9.19 0.63 -0.61
CA HIS A 121 -9.78 1.84 -0.11
C HIS A 121 -8.82 2.50 0.87
N THR A 122 -8.33 3.69 0.53
CA THR A 122 -7.55 4.53 1.44
C THR A 122 -8.44 5.63 1.99
N LEU A 123 -8.64 5.65 3.30
CA LEU A 123 -9.60 6.54 3.93
C LEU A 123 -9.11 7.12 5.26
N THR A 124 -9.52 8.37 5.56
CA THR A 124 -9.19 9.07 6.81
C THR A 124 -10.43 9.19 7.70
N ILE A 125 -10.86 8.08 8.31
CA ILE A 125 -12.05 8.07 9.18
C ILE A 125 -11.84 8.99 10.38
N GLY A 126 -12.74 9.95 10.56
CA GLY A 126 -12.74 10.84 11.72
C GLY A 126 -11.68 11.95 11.66
N LEU A 127 -11.15 12.26 10.48
CA LEU A 127 -10.32 13.43 10.27
C LEU A 127 -11.13 14.69 10.56
N SER A 128 -10.66 15.52 11.49
CA SER A 128 -11.38 16.70 11.97
C SER A 128 -11.31 17.90 11.04
N GLU A 129 -10.42 17.86 10.05
CA GLU A 129 -10.13 18.98 9.16
C GLU A 129 -10.09 18.52 7.69
N PRO A 130 -10.60 19.35 6.76
CA PRO A 130 -10.55 19.04 5.34
C PRO A 130 -9.12 18.99 4.79
N VAL A 131 -8.83 17.98 3.96
CA VAL A 131 -7.55 17.83 3.26
C VAL A 131 -7.46 18.84 2.12
N PRO A 132 -6.36 19.62 1.98
CA PRO A 132 -6.16 20.52 0.86
C PRO A 132 -6.32 19.84 -0.50
N GLU A 133 -7.07 20.48 -1.42
CA GLU A 133 -7.38 19.94 -2.75
C GLU A 133 -6.10 19.56 -3.53
N ILE A 134 -5.03 20.36 -3.40
CA ILE A 134 -3.75 20.13 -4.06
C ILE A 134 -3.15 18.74 -3.76
N ILE A 135 -3.39 18.18 -2.57
CA ILE A 135 -2.93 16.84 -2.21
C ILE A 135 -3.65 15.82 -3.09
N LEU A 136 -4.98 15.91 -3.19
CA LEU A 136 -5.78 15.02 -4.04
C LEU A 136 -5.43 15.20 -5.53
N ALA A 137 -5.22 16.44 -5.99
CA ALA A 137 -4.78 16.73 -7.35
C ALA A 137 -3.42 16.07 -7.68
N ASN A 138 -2.48 16.08 -6.72
CA ASN A 138 -1.20 15.40 -6.88
C ASN A 138 -1.32 13.87 -6.80
N VAL A 139 -2.21 13.31 -5.96
CA VAL A 139 -2.50 11.85 -5.97
C VAL A 139 -3.04 11.44 -7.33
N TRP A 140 -4.01 12.19 -7.87
CA TRP A 140 -4.61 11.98 -9.18
C TRP A 140 -3.55 11.99 -10.30
N ASN A 141 -2.71 13.02 -10.35
CA ASN A 141 -1.67 13.12 -11.38
C ASN A 141 -0.51 12.15 -11.19
N LEU A 142 -0.15 11.79 -9.95
CA LEU A 142 0.85 10.76 -9.68
C LEU A 142 0.36 9.41 -10.22
N THR A 143 -0.90 9.08 -9.94
CA THR A 143 -1.56 7.88 -10.46
C THR A 143 -1.60 7.89 -11.98
N ARG A 144 -2.05 8.99 -12.60
CA ARG A 144 -2.06 9.15 -14.08
C ARG A 144 -0.68 8.98 -14.69
N ARG A 145 0.33 9.63 -14.11
CA ARG A 145 1.69 9.64 -14.64
C ARG A 145 2.32 8.25 -14.62
N TYR A 146 1.99 7.42 -13.63
CA TYR A 146 2.56 6.07 -13.49
C TYR A 146 1.57 4.94 -13.78
N ALA A 147 0.37 5.24 -14.29
CA ALA A 147 -0.71 4.28 -14.56
C ALA A 147 -0.29 3.00 -15.33
N PRO A 148 0.44 3.04 -16.46
CA PRO A 148 0.87 1.81 -17.13
C PRO A 148 1.78 0.94 -16.26
N TYR A 149 2.66 1.56 -15.48
CA TYR A 149 3.61 0.86 -14.63
C TYR A 149 2.94 0.31 -13.37
N LEU A 150 2.01 1.06 -12.78
CA LEU A 150 1.13 0.58 -11.71
C LEU A 150 0.35 -0.65 -12.18
N ARG A 151 -0.27 -0.57 -13.36
CA ARG A 151 -1.02 -1.66 -13.96
C ARG A 151 -0.17 -2.91 -14.17
N PHE A 152 1.05 -2.75 -14.69
CA PHE A 152 1.99 -3.85 -14.89
C PHE A 152 2.48 -4.44 -13.56
N LEU A 153 2.89 -3.60 -12.60
CA LEU A 153 3.37 -4.01 -11.28
C LEU A 153 2.33 -4.80 -10.49
N THR A 154 1.04 -4.44 -10.64
CA THR A 154 -0.07 -5.12 -9.97
C THR A 154 -0.79 -6.15 -10.84
N SER A 155 -0.19 -6.56 -11.97
CA SER A 155 -0.78 -7.53 -12.89
C SER A 155 -0.63 -8.96 -12.37
N ALA A 156 -1.65 -9.79 -12.59
CA ALA A 156 -1.70 -11.16 -12.06
C ALA A 156 -2.30 -12.19 -13.02
N GLY A 157 -2.34 -11.92 -14.33
CA GLY A 157 -2.72 -12.88 -15.36
C GLY A 157 -1.81 -14.12 -15.43
N ASP A 158 -2.16 -15.10 -16.25
CA ASP A 158 -1.42 -16.38 -16.33
C ASP A 158 -0.90 -16.73 -17.73
N ARG A 159 -1.06 -15.82 -18.70
CA ARG A 159 -0.62 -16.00 -20.09
C ARG A 159 -0.06 -14.68 -20.63
N MET A 160 0.88 -14.76 -21.56
CA MET A 160 1.54 -13.57 -22.12
C MET A 160 0.56 -12.67 -22.88
N GLU A 161 -0.44 -13.26 -23.52
CA GLU A 161 -1.50 -12.56 -24.24
C GLU A 161 -2.64 -12.11 -23.31
N ALA A 162 -2.53 -12.37 -22.00
CA ALA A 162 -3.53 -12.01 -20.99
C ALA A 162 -2.88 -11.66 -19.64
N LEU A 163 -1.93 -10.72 -19.63
CA LEU A 163 -1.23 -10.31 -18.40
C LEU A 163 -2.15 -9.69 -17.35
N CYS A 164 -3.23 -9.04 -17.80
CA CYS A 164 -4.06 -8.15 -17.00
C CYS A 164 -5.56 -8.49 -17.12
N ARG A 165 -6.37 -8.13 -16.10
CA ARG A 165 -7.84 -8.17 -16.21
C ARG A 165 -8.38 -7.24 -17.31
N ARG A 166 -9.57 -7.52 -17.85
CA ARG A 166 -10.14 -6.66 -18.91
C ARG A 166 -10.48 -5.25 -18.40
N ARG A 167 -10.46 -4.27 -19.31
CA ARG A 167 -10.68 -2.84 -19.00
C ARG A 167 -12.04 -2.53 -18.39
N ASN A 168 -13.09 -3.28 -18.71
CA ASN A 168 -14.45 -3.01 -18.24
C ASN A 168 -14.61 -3.22 -16.72
N TYR A 169 -13.58 -3.68 -16.02
CA TYR A 169 -13.55 -3.70 -14.56
C TYR A 169 -12.59 -2.65 -13.97
N THR A 170 -11.74 -2.04 -14.79
CA THR A 170 -10.75 -1.03 -14.39
C THR A 170 -10.31 -0.17 -15.59
N SER A 171 -11.12 0.84 -15.89
CA SER A 171 -10.98 1.69 -17.05
C SER A 171 -10.21 2.97 -16.75
N HIS A 172 -9.17 3.22 -17.54
CA HIS A 172 -8.38 4.44 -17.50
C HIS A 172 -8.90 5.55 -18.42
N LEU A 173 -9.94 5.27 -19.22
CA LEU A 173 -10.31 6.10 -20.37
C LEU A 173 -10.69 7.54 -20.01
N GLU A 174 -11.37 7.75 -18.89
CA GLU A 174 -11.66 9.10 -18.40
C GLU A 174 -10.47 9.69 -17.65
N MET A 175 -9.84 8.89 -16.78
CA MET A 175 -8.67 9.30 -16.00
C MET A 175 -7.56 9.93 -16.86
N VAL A 176 -7.25 9.36 -18.04
CA VAL A 176 -6.19 9.91 -18.91
C VAL A 176 -6.53 11.30 -19.48
N LYS A 177 -7.81 11.65 -19.61
CA LYS A 177 -8.25 12.93 -20.20
C LYS A 177 -8.40 14.05 -19.17
N LEU A 178 -8.80 13.71 -17.95
CA LEU A 178 -9.15 14.68 -16.91
C LEU A 178 -7.91 15.13 -16.14
N THR A 179 -7.64 16.44 -16.14
CA THR A 179 -6.39 16.99 -15.60
C THR A 179 -6.63 18.13 -14.60
N PRO A 180 -6.03 18.08 -13.40
CA PRO A 180 -6.18 19.11 -12.38
C PRO A 180 -5.36 20.37 -12.66
N GLY A 181 -4.69 20.43 -13.83
CA GLY A 181 -4.05 21.66 -14.32
C GLY A 181 -5.04 22.66 -14.94
N VAL A 182 -6.26 22.23 -15.29
CA VAL A 182 -7.31 23.09 -15.86
C VAL A 182 -8.71 22.80 -15.30
N MET A 183 -8.82 21.88 -14.35
CA MET A 183 -10.08 21.47 -13.70
C MET A 183 -9.84 21.38 -12.20
N SER A 184 -10.84 21.67 -11.39
CA SER A 184 -10.79 21.29 -9.97
C SER A 184 -11.06 19.79 -9.78
N MET A 185 -10.68 19.24 -8.64
CA MET A 185 -10.98 17.85 -8.31
C MET A 185 -12.49 17.58 -8.19
N VAL A 186 -13.28 18.60 -7.78
CA VAL A 186 -14.76 18.56 -7.81
C VAL A 186 -15.26 18.34 -9.24
N GLU A 187 -14.73 19.10 -10.20
CA GLU A 187 -15.11 18.97 -11.60
C GLU A 187 -14.69 17.62 -12.19
N ILE A 188 -13.50 17.13 -11.82
CA ILE A 188 -13.01 15.81 -12.24
C ILE A 188 -13.94 14.73 -11.70
N GLN A 189 -14.25 14.73 -10.40
CA GLN A 189 -15.17 13.77 -9.79
C GLN A 189 -16.53 13.78 -10.50
N ARG A 190 -17.13 14.96 -10.70
CA ARG A 190 -18.40 15.10 -11.41
C ARG A 190 -18.36 14.49 -12.82
N ARG A 191 -17.28 14.73 -13.58
CA ARG A 191 -17.11 14.16 -14.92
C ARG A 191 -16.95 12.63 -14.91
N LEU A 192 -16.32 12.06 -13.88
CA LEU A 192 -16.25 10.61 -13.71
C LEU A 192 -17.64 10.03 -13.45
N LYS A 193 -18.41 10.67 -12.56
CA LYS A 193 -19.78 10.27 -12.21
C LYS A 193 -20.76 10.37 -13.37
N GLU A 194 -20.66 11.43 -14.17
CA GLU A 194 -21.55 11.69 -15.31
C GLU A 194 -21.14 10.93 -16.59
N SER A 195 -20.00 10.23 -16.56
CA SER A 195 -19.46 9.51 -17.72
C SER A 195 -20.41 8.42 -18.20
N GLN A 196 -20.88 8.57 -19.44
CA GLN A 196 -21.67 7.53 -20.12
C GLN A 196 -20.79 6.42 -20.71
N ARG A 197 -19.47 6.59 -20.71
CA ARG A 197 -18.51 5.65 -21.30
C ARG A 197 -17.94 4.68 -20.27
N VAL A 198 -17.74 5.15 -19.05
CA VAL A 198 -17.10 4.40 -17.97
C VAL A 198 -17.98 4.57 -16.74
N PRO A 199 -18.65 3.50 -16.26
CA PRO A 199 -19.34 3.52 -14.98
C PRO A 199 -18.41 4.00 -13.86
N GLU A 200 -18.94 4.76 -12.91
CA GLU A 200 -18.16 5.41 -11.85
C GLU A 200 -17.26 4.41 -11.09
N HIS A 201 -17.85 3.30 -10.63
CA HIS A 201 -17.18 2.17 -9.97
C HIS A 201 -16.23 1.38 -10.88
N GLN A 202 -16.05 1.72 -12.16
CA GLN A 202 -15.08 1.04 -13.02
C GLN A 202 -13.86 1.91 -13.30
N ASN A 203 -13.78 3.11 -12.74
CA ASN A 203 -12.63 3.97 -12.94
C ASN A 203 -11.35 3.38 -12.31
N PHE A 204 -10.22 3.58 -12.99
CA PHE A 204 -8.90 3.12 -12.57
C PHE A 204 -8.54 3.58 -11.13
N LEU A 205 -8.82 4.85 -10.86
CA LEU A 205 -8.85 5.46 -9.54
C LEU A 205 -10.25 6.05 -9.35
N ASN A 206 -11.03 5.48 -8.44
CA ASN A 206 -12.40 5.89 -8.18
C ASN A 206 -12.43 6.95 -7.05
N LEU A 207 -13.25 7.98 -7.27
CA LEU A 207 -13.46 9.12 -6.38
C LEU A 207 -14.89 9.18 -5.84
N GLU A 208 -15.71 8.15 -6.04
CA GLU A 208 -17.15 8.11 -5.70
C GLU A 208 -17.46 8.58 -4.27
N HIS A 209 -16.62 8.19 -3.32
CA HIS A 209 -16.81 8.49 -1.90
C HIS A 209 -16.04 9.73 -1.42
N VAL A 210 -15.34 10.42 -2.31
CA VAL A 210 -14.71 11.71 -1.97
C VAL A 210 -15.80 12.75 -1.81
N THR A 211 -15.74 13.59 -0.78
CA THR A 211 -16.61 14.77 -0.70
C THR A 211 -15.80 16.02 -0.50
N PHE A 212 -16.38 17.15 -0.90
CA PHE A 212 -15.73 18.45 -0.84
C PHE A 212 -16.51 19.41 0.06
N THR A 213 -15.80 20.37 0.64
CA THR A 213 -16.34 21.58 1.26
C THR A 213 -16.67 22.62 0.19
N ASP A 214 -17.36 23.70 0.59
CA ASP A 214 -17.78 24.77 -0.34
C ASP A 214 -16.59 25.52 -0.96
N ASP A 215 -15.45 25.56 -0.26
CA ASP A 215 -14.18 26.14 -0.73
C ASP A 215 -13.31 25.15 -1.54
N GLY A 216 -13.80 23.93 -1.78
CA GLY A 216 -13.14 22.94 -2.64
C GLY A 216 -12.10 22.05 -1.94
N ALA A 217 -11.89 22.21 -0.63
CA ALA A 217 -11.09 21.27 0.15
C ALA A 217 -11.81 19.91 0.27
N VAL A 218 -11.06 18.84 0.52
CA VAL A 218 -11.58 17.48 0.59
C VAL A 218 -12.02 17.17 2.01
N ARG A 219 -13.33 17.08 2.23
CA ARG A 219 -13.93 16.73 3.52
C ARG A 219 -13.78 15.25 3.82
N ASP A 220 -14.30 14.40 2.95
CA ASP A 220 -14.16 12.94 3.08
C ASP A 220 -13.07 12.47 2.12
N PHE A 221 -11.89 12.17 2.65
CA PHE A 221 -10.79 11.62 1.84
C PHE A 221 -10.95 10.10 1.78
N HIS A 222 -11.63 9.60 0.75
CA HIS A 222 -11.82 8.17 0.48
C HIS A 222 -11.55 7.87 -0.99
N LEU A 223 -10.39 7.30 -1.26
CA LEU A 223 -9.96 6.91 -2.61
C LEU A 223 -10.00 5.41 -2.76
N GLU A 224 -10.35 4.95 -3.96
CA GLU A 224 -10.37 3.52 -4.28
C GLU A 224 -9.47 3.23 -5.50
N PHE A 225 -8.39 2.48 -5.27
CA PHE A 225 -7.49 2.00 -6.32
C PHE A 225 -8.01 0.67 -6.86
N ARG A 226 -8.52 0.66 -8.10
CA ARG A 226 -9.19 -0.51 -8.70
C ARG A 226 -8.35 -1.25 -9.73
N PHE A 227 -7.19 -0.74 -10.12
CA PHE A 227 -6.37 -1.39 -11.14
C PHE A 227 -5.57 -2.63 -10.71
N PRO A 228 -5.45 -3.02 -9.44
CA PRO A 228 -4.85 -4.30 -9.11
C PRO A 228 -5.70 -5.49 -9.60
N ASP A 229 -5.05 -6.49 -10.19
CA ASP A 229 -5.71 -7.77 -10.51
C ASP A 229 -5.88 -8.62 -9.24
N ALA A 230 -6.83 -9.57 -9.27
CA ALA A 230 -6.96 -10.59 -8.23
C ALA A 230 -5.65 -11.35 -7.99
N ASP A 231 -5.28 -11.43 -6.72
CA ASP A 231 -4.04 -12.00 -6.24
C ASP A 231 -4.30 -12.70 -4.90
N LEU A 232 -3.67 -13.86 -4.71
CA LEU A 232 -3.86 -14.72 -3.54
C LEU A 232 -2.60 -14.80 -2.65
N SER A 233 -1.64 -13.90 -2.83
CA SER A 233 -0.47 -13.75 -1.97
C SER A 233 -0.69 -12.67 -0.90
N PRO A 234 -0.76 -13.04 0.39
CA PRO A 234 -0.76 -12.10 1.50
C PRO A 234 0.37 -11.07 1.41
N THR A 235 1.59 -11.52 1.11
CA THR A 235 2.78 -10.65 1.05
C THR A 235 2.65 -9.58 -0.03
N SER A 236 2.18 -9.96 -1.22
CA SER A 236 1.91 -9.02 -2.30
C SER A 236 0.80 -8.02 -1.95
N ILE A 237 -0.31 -8.49 -1.34
CA ILE A 237 -1.42 -7.61 -0.96
C ILE A 237 -0.97 -6.55 0.04
N VAL A 238 -0.20 -6.94 1.06
CA VAL A 238 0.36 -6.02 2.05
C VAL A 238 1.35 -5.06 1.40
N ALA A 239 2.22 -5.53 0.50
CA ALA A 239 3.16 -4.66 -0.19
C ALA A 239 2.44 -3.55 -1.00
N LYS A 240 1.35 -3.89 -1.69
CA LYS A 240 0.49 -2.94 -2.41
C LYS A 240 -0.22 -1.93 -1.47
N THR A 241 -0.62 -2.34 -0.26
CA THR A 241 -1.12 -1.41 0.76
C THR A 241 -0.12 -0.29 1.05
N PHE A 242 1.16 -0.65 1.23
CA PHE A 242 2.22 0.33 1.46
C PHE A 242 2.58 1.13 0.20
N LEU A 243 2.45 0.57 -1.01
CA LEU A 243 2.58 1.32 -2.27
C LEU A 243 1.59 2.49 -2.31
N PHE A 244 0.31 2.23 -2.03
CA PHE A 244 -0.73 3.27 -2.11
C PHE A 244 -0.60 4.31 -1.00
N LEU A 245 -0.26 3.89 0.22
CA LEU A 245 0.10 4.83 1.28
C LEU A 245 1.30 5.70 0.87
N ALA A 246 2.36 5.10 0.33
CA ALA A 246 3.54 5.83 -0.09
C ALA A 246 3.25 6.83 -1.21
N MET A 247 2.38 6.49 -2.18
CA MET A 247 1.92 7.41 -3.22
C MET A 247 1.20 8.62 -2.65
N ILE A 248 0.31 8.42 -1.66
CA ILE A 248 -0.41 9.53 -1.01
C ILE A 248 0.56 10.44 -0.27
N LEU A 249 1.44 9.88 0.57
CA LEU A 249 2.43 10.66 1.30
C LEU A 249 3.40 11.39 0.36
N LYS A 250 3.72 10.79 -0.80
CA LYS A 250 4.53 11.46 -1.83
C LYS A 250 3.80 12.62 -2.48
N ALA A 251 2.49 12.50 -2.71
CA ALA A 251 1.68 13.58 -3.24
C ALA A 251 1.62 14.78 -2.28
N VAL A 252 1.62 14.54 -0.96
CA VAL A 252 1.75 15.61 0.04
C VAL A 252 3.07 16.36 -0.12
N GLU A 253 4.20 15.65 -0.22
CA GLU A 253 5.51 16.28 -0.44
C GLU A 253 5.53 17.15 -1.71
N MET A 254 4.93 16.64 -2.79
CA MET A 254 4.87 17.34 -4.08
C MET A 254 4.00 18.59 -4.04
N SER A 255 3.02 18.63 -3.15
CA SER A 255 2.09 19.75 -3.00
C SER A 255 2.75 21.05 -2.50
N GLN A 256 4.01 20.99 -2.07
CA GLN A 256 4.82 22.18 -1.80
C GLN A 256 5.18 22.97 -3.06
N TYR A 257 5.22 22.29 -4.20
CA TYR A 257 5.77 22.85 -5.44
C TYR A 257 4.69 23.22 -6.46
N GLY A 258 3.47 22.72 -6.28
CA GLY A 258 2.35 22.86 -7.19
C GLY A 258 1.76 21.51 -7.58
N VAL A 259 1.04 21.48 -8.70
CA VAL A 259 0.49 20.23 -9.24
C VAL A 259 1.42 19.63 -10.27
N ILE A 260 1.85 18.39 -10.04
CA ILE A 260 2.73 17.68 -10.96
C ILE A 260 2.04 17.41 -12.30
N HIS A 261 2.75 17.56 -13.40
CA HIS A 261 2.27 17.20 -14.73
C HIS A 261 2.61 15.74 -15.06
N VAL A 262 1.81 15.15 -15.94
CA VAL A 262 2.00 13.80 -16.50
C VAL A 262 3.21 13.65 -17.47
N GLY A 263 4.00 14.71 -17.69
CA GLY A 263 5.14 14.72 -18.63
C GLY A 263 4.84 15.42 -19.97
N ARG A 264 5.82 15.41 -20.89
CA ARG A 264 5.69 16.06 -22.20
C ARG A 264 4.69 15.31 -23.09
N VAL A 265 4.13 16.00 -24.10
CA VAL A 265 3.08 15.43 -24.98
C VAL A 265 3.47 14.07 -25.58
N ARG A 266 4.70 13.93 -26.08
CA ARG A 266 5.18 12.66 -26.69
C ARG A 266 5.27 11.52 -25.66
N GLU A 267 5.82 11.81 -24.49
CA GLU A 267 5.96 10.84 -23.39
C GLU A 267 4.58 10.43 -22.87
N TRP A 268 3.68 11.40 -22.71
CA TRP A 268 2.32 11.13 -22.27
C TRP A 268 1.56 10.25 -23.26
N ARG A 269 1.66 10.54 -24.56
CA ARG A 269 1.07 9.68 -25.61
C ARG A 269 1.62 8.25 -25.56
N ARG A 270 2.94 8.07 -25.31
CA ARG A 270 3.52 6.74 -25.14
C ARG A 270 2.96 6.03 -23.92
N LYS A 271 2.82 6.72 -22.78
CA LYS A 271 2.23 6.14 -21.56
C LYS A 271 0.78 5.70 -21.75
N VAL A 272 -0.02 6.51 -22.45
CA VAL A 272 -1.40 6.14 -22.81
C VAL A 272 -1.40 4.91 -23.73
N ALA A 273 -0.51 4.84 -24.73
CA ALA A 273 -0.39 3.67 -25.59
C ALA A 273 0.03 2.40 -24.84
N LEU A 274 0.97 2.49 -23.90
CA LEU A 274 1.34 1.37 -23.02
C LEU A 274 0.14 0.91 -22.17
N LEU A 275 -0.62 1.85 -21.65
CA LEU A 275 -1.80 1.55 -20.84
C LEU A 275 -2.91 0.91 -21.69
N ASP A 276 -3.08 1.33 -22.95
CA ASP A 276 -3.98 0.68 -23.92
C ASP A 276 -3.49 -0.72 -24.32
N MET A 277 -2.20 -1.03 -24.23
CA MET A 277 -1.69 -2.40 -24.40
C MET A 277 -1.99 -3.31 -23.19
N LEU A 278 -2.11 -2.74 -21.98
CA LEU A 278 -2.30 -3.49 -20.73
C LEU A 278 -3.76 -3.56 -20.26
N SER A 279 -4.53 -2.49 -20.48
CA SER A 279 -5.93 -2.35 -20.06
C SER A 279 -6.81 -2.13 -21.29
N ASN A 280 -7.27 -3.21 -21.89
CA ASN A 280 -8.08 -3.12 -23.10
C ASN A 280 -9.18 -4.19 -23.12
N ASN A 281 -9.67 -4.41 -24.34
CA ASN A 281 -10.70 -5.36 -24.68
C ASN A 281 -12.11 -5.01 -24.15
N GLU A 282 -12.93 -4.47 -25.06
CA GLU A 282 -14.38 -4.26 -24.93
C GLU A 282 -15.19 -5.45 -25.49
N GLY A 283 -14.50 -6.51 -25.93
CA GLY A 283 -15.09 -7.68 -26.55
C GLY A 283 -15.39 -8.81 -25.55
N ASN A 284 -15.58 -10.01 -26.07
CA ASN A 284 -16.05 -11.16 -25.28
C ASN A 284 -15.01 -11.79 -24.35
N LEU A 285 -13.72 -11.39 -24.43
CA LEU A 285 -12.72 -11.97 -23.54
C LEU A 285 -12.87 -11.41 -22.12
N ALA A 286 -12.61 -12.26 -21.12
CA ALA A 286 -12.60 -11.88 -19.72
C ALA A 286 -11.28 -11.18 -19.29
N THR A 287 -10.27 -11.16 -20.17
CA THR A 287 -8.93 -10.60 -19.95
C THR A 287 -8.68 -9.41 -20.86
N SER A 288 -7.66 -8.60 -20.58
CA SER A 288 -7.04 -7.77 -21.62
C SER A 288 -6.42 -8.68 -22.70
N ASP A 289 -6.31 -8.17 -23.91
CA ASP A 289 -5.44 -8.70 -24.97
C ASP A 289 -4.08 -8.00 -24.88
N THR A 290 -3.11 -8.70 -24.33
CA THR A 290 -1.74 -8.19 -24.17
C THR A 290 -0.77 -8.79 -25.19
N SER A 291 -1.27 -9.34 -26.30
CA SER A 291 -0.45 -9.94 -27.37
C SER A 291 0.57 -8.97 -28.00
N GLN A 292 0.34 -7.66 -27.88
CA GLN A 292 1.23 -6.61 -28.38
C GLN A 292 2.33 -6.21 -27.37
N VAL A 293 2.34 -6.80 -26.17
CA VAL A 293 3.37 -6.55 -25.16
C VAL A 293 4.60 -7.40 -25.48
N THR A 294 5.53 -6.83 -26.23
CA THR A 294 6.80 -7.48 -26.59
C THR A 294 7.82 -7.43 -25.45
N PRO A 295 8.93 -8.20 -25.51
CA PRO A 295 10.01 -8.10 -24.52
C PRO A 295 10.53 -6.66 -24.33
N GLU A 296 10.65 -5.88 -25.40
CA GLU A 296 11.08 -4.48 -25.34
C GLU A 296 10.06 -3.60 -24.59
N VAL A 297 8.76 -3.88 -24.76
CA VAL A 297 7.70 -3.21 -24.00
C VAL A 297 7.77 -3.59 -22.52
N ILE A 298 8.05 -4.86 -22.20
CA ILE A 298 8.25 -5.31 -20.81
C ILE A 298 9.42 -4.56 -20.17
N ASP A 299 10.54 -4.40 -20.87
CA ASP A 299 11.70 -3.67 -20.34
C ASP A 299 11.41 -2.18 -20.15
N GLU A 300 10.62 -1.56 -21.02
CA GLU A 300 10.12 -0.19 -20.83
C GLU A 300 9.21 -0.08 -19.59
N LEU A 301 8.33 -1.07 -19.37
CA LEU A 301 7.46 -1.11 -18.19
C LEU A 301 8.26 -1.28 -16.90
N ARG A 302 9.24 -2.20 -16.87
CA ARG A 302 10.18 -2.38 -15.75
C ARG A 302 10.93 -1.10 -15.41
N ALA A 303 11.44 -0.40 -16.43
CA ALA A 303 12.12 0.87 -16.23
C ALA A 303 11.20 1.93 -15.60
N GLY A 304 9.93 1.99 -16.01
CA GLY A 304 8.95 2.88 -15.40
C GLY A 304 8.54 2.48 -13.97
N CYS A 305 8.47 1.18 -13.67
CA CYS A 305 8.26 0.68 -12.31
C CYS A 305 9.44 1.07 -11.40
N ARG A 306 10.69 0.90 -11.86
CA ARG A 306 11.88 1.34 -11.13
C ARG A 306 11.85 2.85 -10.88
N GLU A 307 11.52 3.67 -11.88
CA GLU A 307 11.42 5.12 -11.69
C GLU A 307 10.36 5.50 -10.63
N LEU A 308 9.21 4.80 -10.62
CA LEU A 308 8.18 4.98 -9.59
C LEU A 308 8.73 4.62 -8.20
N LEU A 309 9.35 3.46 -8.06
CA LEU A 309 9.86 3.01 -6.76
C LEU A 309 11.01 3.89 -6.28
N GLU A 310 11.92 4.33 -7.15
CA GLU A 310 12.96 5.33 -6.82
C GLU A 310 12.35 6.64 -6.30
N LEU A 311 11.25 7.10 -6.91
CA LEU A 311 10.53 8.29 -6.46
C LEU A 311 9.92 8.09 -5.05
N LEU A 312 9.41 6.89 -4.76
CA LEU A 312 8.76 6.55 -3.49
C LEU A 312 9.75 6.10 -2.41
N LYS A 313 10.98 5.72 -2.76
CA LYS A 313 12.00 5.19 -1.83
C LYS A 313 12.18 6.05 -0.57
N PRO A 314 12.28 7.39 -0.64
CA PRO A 314 12.39 8.22 0.57
C PRO A 314 11.21 8.08 1.53
N VAL A 315 10.01 7.81 1.01
CA VAL A 315 8.82 7.57 1.83
C VAL A 315 8.91 6.20 2.49
N PHE A 316 9.35 5.15 1.78
CA PHE A 316 9.55 3.83 2.36
C PHE A 316 10.64 3.81 3.44
N VAL A 317 11.76 4.52 3.23
CA VAL A 317 12.81 4.71 4.26
C VAL A 317 12.21 5.33 5.52
N ARG A 318 11.34 6.33 5.36
CA ARG A 318 10.63 6.93 6.48
C ARG A 318 9.70 5.93 7.17
N LEU A 319 8.93 5.16 6.41
CA LEU A 319 8.00 4.17 6.95
C LEU A 319 8.72 3.11 7.77
N ALA A 320 9.86 2.59 7.29
CA ALA A 320 10.71 1.65 8.03
C ALA A 320 11.16 2.23 9.39
N ARG A 321 11.68 3.46 9.38
CA ARG A 321 12.13 4.14 10.61
C ARG A 321 11.02 4.30 11.65
N VAL A 322 9.81 4.66 11.21
CA VAL A 322 8.68 4.90 12.11
C VAL A 322 8.00 3.59 12.56
N SER A 323 8.07 2.51 11.76
CA SER A 323 7.56 1.19 12.13
C SER A 323 8.50 0.41 13.07
N GLY A 324 9.69 0.95 13.35
CA GLY A 324 10.72 0.28 14.14
C GLY A 324 11.52 -0.76 13.37
N GLU A 325 11.36 -0.82 12.05
CA GLU A 325 12.16 -1.63 11.13
C GLU A 325 13.48 -0.89 10.88
N ARG A 326 14.59 -1.53 11.26
CA ARG A 326 15.93 -0.92 11.22
C ARG A 326 16.69 -1.13 9.93
N SER A 327 16.11 -1.88 8.99
CA SER A 327 16.63 -1.91 7.63
C SER A 327 16.45 -0.53 6.99
N ASP A 328 17.42 -0.13 6.15
CA ASP A 328 17.27 1.04 5.29
C ASP A 328 16.06 0.91 4.34
N GLU A 329 15.51 -0.30 4.20
CA GLU A 329 14.45 -0.64 3.25
C GLU A 329 13.31 -1.40 3.95
N HIS A 330 12.11 -0.83 3.93
CA HIS A 330 10.88 -1.44 4.44
C HIS A 330 10.56 -2.75 3.68
N PRO A 331 10.08 -3.84 4.31
CA PRO A 331 9.85 -5.14 3.63
C PRO A 331 8.97 -5.03 2.38
N ALA A 332 7.92 -4.20 2.43
CA ALA A 332 7.09 -3.91 1.26
C ALA A 332 7.88 -3.34 0.07
N PHE A 333 8.91 -2.52 0.29
CA PHE A 333 9.74 -1.97 -0.78
C PHE A 333 10.52 -3.07 -1.50
N GLU A 334 11.04 -4.06 -0.77
CA GLU A 334 11.78 -5.18 -1.34
C GLU A 334 10.89 -6.10 -2.19
N VAL A 335 9.67 -6.35 -1.71
CA VAL A 335 8.64 -7.09 -2.43
C VAL A 335 8.23 -6.34 -3.70
N LEU A 336 7.95 -5.04 -3.61
CA LEU A 336 7.59 -4.21 -4.75
C LEU A 336 8.72 -4.12 -5.78
N SER A 337 9.98 -4.08 -5.32
CA SER A 337 11.16 -4.05 -6.19
C SER A 337 11.31 -5.36 -6.98
N LEU A 338 11.01 -6.51 -6.36
CA LEU A 338 10.93 -7.78 -7.08
C LEU A 338 9.79 -7.77 -8.10
N LEU A 339 8.59 -7.32 -7.70
CA LEU A 339 7.41 -7.25 -8.58
C LEU A 339 7.55 -6.21 -9.70
N ALA A 340 8.40 -5.20 -9.54
CA ALA A 340 8.75 -4.27 -10.61
C ALA A 340 9.50 -4.96 -11.76
N GLU A 341 10.33 -5.96 -11.46
CA GLU A 341 11.06 -6.75 -12.45
C GLU A 341 10.25 -7.95 -12.95
N THR A 342 9.58 -8.64 -12.05
CA THR A 342 8.80 -9.86 -12.36
C THR A 342 7.48 -9.81 -11.61
N PRO A 343 6.46 -9.10 -12.14
CA PRO A 343 5.15 -9.04 -11.51
C PRO A 343 4.52 -10.43 -11.46
N LEU A 344 3.45 -10.56 -10.66
CA LEU A 344 2.77 -11.84 -10.45
C LEU A 344 2.36 -12.49 -11.77
N SER A 345 1.97 -11.70 -12.77
CA SER A 345 1.62 -12.22 -14.09
C SER A 345 2.76 -12.99 -14.75
N LEU A 346 3.99 -12.46 -14.72
CA LEU A 346 5.16 -13.13 -15.25
C LEU A 346 5.60 -14.32 -14.39
N LEU A 347 5.46 -14.23 -13.06
CA LEU A 347 5.71 -15.37 -12.16
C LEU A 347 4.76 -16.53 -12.48
N ARG A 348 3.46 -16.25 -12.69
CA ARG A 348 2.45 -17.26 -13.05
C ARG A 348 2.71 -17.86 -14.43
N ILE A 349 3.10 -17.05 -15.41
CA ILE A 349 3.49 -17.54 -16.76
C ILE A 349 4.69 -18.48 -16.69
N SER A 350 5.61 -18.28 -15.75
CA SER A 350 6.75 -19.19 -15.53
C SER A 350 6.35 -20.55 -14.92
N GLY A 351 5.06 -20.76 -14.64
CA GLY A 351 4.51 -22.01 -14.10
C GLY A 351 4.36 -22.01 -12.58
N ARG A 352 4.69 -20.92 -11.89
CA ARG A 352 4.58 -20.85 -10.43
C ARG A 352 3.13 -20.77 -9.97
N ASN A 353 2.79 -21.55 -8.95
CA ASN A 353 1.52 -21.48 -8.26
C ASN A 353 1.55 -20.44 -7.11
N TRP A 354 0.41 -20.17 -6.48
CA TRP A 354 0.30 -19.16 -5.42
C TRP A 354 1.14 -19.46 -4.18
N VAL A 355 1.33 -20.73 -3.82
CA VAL A 355 2.15 -21.13 -2.68
C VAL A 355 3.63 -20.84 -2.96
N GLU A 356 4.10 -21.17 -4.17
CA GLU A 356 5.48 -20.88 -4.60
C GLU A 356 5.75 -19.38 -4.74
N ILE A 357 4.75 -18.62 -5.20
CA ILE A 357 4.81 -17.16 -5.27
C ILE A 357 4.88 -16.57 -3.85
N GLU A 358 4.00 -16.96 -2.94
CA GLU A 358 4.00 -16.45 -1.56
C GLU A 358 5.31 -16.80 -0.84
N ALA A 359 5.87 -17.99 -1.04
CA ALA A 359 7.15 -18.37 -0.48
C ALA A 359 8.29 -17.45 -0.97
N LEU A 360 8.37 -17.20 -2.29
CA LEU A 360 9.35 -16.30 -2.89
C LEU A 360 9.23 -14.87 -2.34
N LEU A 361 8.01 -14.33 -2.27
CA LEU A 361 7.78 -12.98 -1.79
C LEU A 361 8.04 -12.86 -0.27
N SER A 362 7.65 -13.88 0.50
CA SER A 362 7.92 -13.95 1.94
C SER A 362 9.41 -14.00 2.24
N GLU A 363 10.18 -14.80 1.50
CA GLU A 363 11.64 -14.85 1.63
C GLU A 363 12.25 -13.47 1.34
N ARG A 364 11.80 -12.81 0.27
CA ARG A 364 12.26 -11.46 -0.08
C ARG A 364 11.95 -10.43 1.02
N ALA A 365 10.79 -10.51 1.65
CA ALA A 365 10.40 -9.65 2.76
C ALA A 365 11.16 -9.96 4.07
N ALA A 366 11.62 -11.20 4.25
CA ALA A 366 12.34 -11.64 5.45
C ALA A 366 13.80 -11.21 5.48
N VAL A 367 14.44 -10.98 4.33
CA VAL A 367 15.83 -10.49 4.22
C VAL A 367 16.05 -9.18 5.00
N THR A 368 15.03 -8.34 5.15
CA THR A 368 15.07 -7.10 5.94
C THR A 368 14.68 -7.27 7.41
N ALA A 369 14.16 -8.44 7.78
CA ALA A 369 13.66 -8.75 9.13
C ALA A 369 14.68 -9.46 10.03
N GLU A 370 15.86 -9.85 9.53
CA GLU A 370 16.87 -10.59 10.30
C GLU A 370 17.54 -9.79 11.43
N GLU A 371 17.26 -8.48 11.56
CA GLU A 371 17.68 -7.66 12.71
C GLU A 371 16.53 -7.23 13.63
N GLN A 372 15.58 -8.12 13.90
CA GLN A 372 14.53 -7.82 14.87
C GLN A 372 15.05 -7.80 16.31
N TRP A 373 14.62 -6.77 17.05
CA TRP A 373 14.69 -6.70 18.51
C TRP A 373 14.07 -7.95 19.13
N ASP A 374 14.89 -8.73 19.82
CA ASP A 374 14.42 -9.94 20.49
C ASP A 374 13.58 -9.59 21.74
N LYS A 375 13.04 -10.61 22.41
CA LYS A 375 12.22 -10.39 23.62
C LYS A 375 12.98 -9.63 24.72
N SER A 376 14.28 -9.82 24.80
CA SER A 376 15.12 -9.20 25.81
C SER A 376 15.41 -7.73 25.47
N ASP A 377 15.55 -7.40 24.19
CA ASP A 377 15.61 -6.02 23.71
C ASP A 377 14.33 -5.26 24.05
N ARG A 378 13.17 -5.87 23.81
CA ARG A 378 11.88 -5.25 24.16
C ARG A 378 11.73 -5.01 25.66
N ARG A 379 12.26 -5.91 26.49
CA ARG A 379 12.29 -5.73 27.95
C ARG A 379 13.23 -4.60 28.35
N LEU A 380 14.41 -4.51 27.74
CA LEU A 380 15.36 -3.42 27.98
C LEU A 380 14.78 -2.05 27.57
N ILE A 381 14.17 -1.98 26.39
CA ILE A 381 13.46 -0.78 25.89
C ILE A 381 12.38 -0.38 26.89
N ARG A 382 11.52 -1.32 27.28
CA ARG A 382 10.46 -1.06 28.26
C ARG A 382 11.01 -0.55 29.59
N ALA A 383 12.08 -1.16 30.11
CA ALA A 383 12.68 -0.76 31.38
C ALA A 383 13.19 0.70 31.34
N ILE A 384 13.72 1.13 30.20
CA ILE A 384 14.17 2.51 29.95
C ILE A 384 12.96 3.45 29.78
N GLU A 385 11.99 3.09 28.93
CA GLU A 385 10.81 3.94 28.63
C GLU A 385 9.90 4.16 29.84
N LEU A 386 9.71 3.12 30.65
CA LEU A 386 8.86 3.18 31.84
C LEU A 386 9.64 3.61 33.08
N ALA A 387 10.93 3.95 32.93
CA ALA A 387 11.83 4.30 34.02
C ALA A 387 11.77 3.27 35.17
N GLU A 388 11.75 1.98 34.85
CA GLU A 388 11.65 0.90 35.85
C GLU A 388 12.91 0.82 36.74
N LEU A 389 14.03 1.37 36.26
CA LEU A 389 15.30 1.43 36.97
C LEU A 389 15.74 2.90 37.13
N THR A 390 15.46 3.51 38.29
CA THR A 390 15.78 4.92 38.62
C THR A 390 16.56 5.06 39.92
N GLY A 391 17.13 6.24 40.17
CA GLY A 391 17.80 6.58 41.42
C GLY A 391 19.24 6.06 41.52
N TYR A 392 19.85 5.67 40.40
CA TYR A 392 21.23 5.21 40.38
C TYR A 392 22.20 6.40 40.29
N PRO A 393 23.35 6.34 41.00
CA PRO A 393 24.27 7.48 41.11
C PRO A 393 25.10 7.73 39.85
N ALA A 394 25.19 6.74 38.95
CA ALA A 394 25.99 6.81 37.73
C ALA A 394 25.50 5.80 36.67
N PRO A 395 25.80 6.03 35.38
CA PRO A 395 25.47 5.11 34.29
C PRO A 395 25.95 3.68 34.54
N GLU A 396 27.15 3.50 35.08
CA GLU A 396 27.72 2.17 35.30
C GLU A 396 26.97 1.37 36.38
N ALA A 397 26.48 2.05 37.42
CA ALA A 397 25.65 1.41 38.44
C ALA A 397 24.29 0.98 37.86
N TRP A 398 23.71 1.82 37.00
CA TRP A 398 22.48 1.49 36.28
C TRP A 398 22.68 0.30 35.32
N LYS A 399 23.77 0.31 34.54
CA LYS A 399 24.10 -0.77 33.59
C LYS A 399 24.29 -2.10 34.30
N TRP A 400 24.99 -2.10 35.43
CA TRP A 400 25.15 -3.32 36.22
C TRP A 400 23.79 -3.91 36.62
N GLU A 401 22.89 -3.07 37.09
CA GLU A 401 21.57 -3.51 37.56
C GLU A 401 20.65 -3.92 36.42
N ALA A 402 20.64 -3.17 35.32
CA ALA A 402 19.94 -3.55 34.09
C ALA A 402 20.43 -4.89 33.53
N ALA A 403 21.74 -5.16 33.58
CA ALA A 403 22.31 -6.44 33.17
C ALA A 403 21.82 -7.58 34.07
N ARG A 404 21.75 -7.36 35.39
CA ARG A 404 21.24 -8.37 36.33
C ARG A 404 19.76 -8.67 36.12
N GLU A 405 18.91 -7.66 36.12
CA GLU A 405 17.44 -7.81 36.02
C GLU A 405 16.99 -8.44 34.69
N LEU A 406 17.76 -8.20 33.63
CA LEU A 406 17.48 -8.67 32.27
C LEU A 406 18.32 -9.89 31.88
N PHE A 407 19.13 -10.42 32.78
CA PHE A 407 19.99 -11.59 32.59
C PHE A 407 20.96 -11.44 31.40
N PHE A 408 21.53 -10.24 31.24
CA PHE A 408 22.56 -9.96 30.26
C PHE A 408 23.97 -10.07 30.83
N THR A 409 24.93 -10.45 29.98
CA THR A 409 26.33 -10.17 30.28
C THR A 409 26.60 -8.67 30.06
N PRO A 410 27.62 -8.08 30.72
CA PRO A 410 27.95 -6.66 30.51
C PRO A 410 28.23 -6.31 29.04
N GLN A 411 28.90 -7.21 28.31
CA GLN A 411 29.19 -7.05 26.89
C GLN A 411 27.92 -7.06 26.03
N GLU A 412 26.97 -7.93 26.37
CA GLU A 412 25.70 -8.01 25.67
C GLU A 412 24.81 -6.80 25.94
N LEU A 413 24.78 -6.32 27.19
CA LEU A 413 24.08 -5.08 27.51
C LEU A 413 24.70 -3.89 26.78
N GLU A 414 26.03 -3.74 26.77
CA GLU A 414 26.68 -2.62 26.06
C GLU A 414 26.42 -2.65 24.55
N ARG A 415 26.48 -3.83 23.94
CA ARG A 415 26.11 -4.00 22.53
C ARG A 415 24.67 -3.56 22.29
N ARG A 416 23.74 -3.93 23.17
CA ARG A 416 22.32 -3.55 23.06
C ARG A 416 22.09 -2.07 23.33
N LEU A 417 22.76 -1.47 24.32
CA LEU A 417 22.66 -0.05 24.63
C LEU A 417 23.27 0.81 23.53
N THR A 418 24.40 0.42 22.95
CA THR A 418 24.98 1.06 21.76
C THR A 418 23.98 1.04 20.62
N ARG A 419 23.37 -0.13 20.39
CA ARG A 419 22.32 -0.28 19.39
C ARG A 419 21.13 0.65 19.71
N LEU A 420 20.68 0.71 20.97
CA LEU A 420 19.55 1.55 21.40
C LEU A 420 19.85 3.05 21.24
N ASP A 421 21.08 3.46 21.54
CA ASP A 421 21.59 4.81 21.34
C ASP A 421 21.55 5.21 19.86
N GLU A 422 22.04 4.33 18.97
CA GLU A 422 21.94 4.52 17.52
C GLU A 422 20.50 4.61 17.01
N TRP A 423 19.53 3.97 17.68
CA TRP A 423 18.13 3.97 17.23
C TRP A 423 17.31 5.16 17.67
N ARG A 424 17.44 5.62 18.91
CA ARG A 424 16.55 6.66 19.45
C ARG A 424 17.29 7.73 20.26
N GLY A 425 18.61 7.70 20.25
CA GLY A 425 19.45 8.49 21.12
C GLY A 425 19.23 8.08 22.58
N LEU A 426 20.27 7.59 23.23
CA LEU A 426 20.24 7.23 24.62
C LEU A 426 21.05 8.27 25.40
N LYS A 427 20.44 8.84 26.43
CA LYS A 427 21.12 9.77 27.32
C LYS A 427 20.95 9.36 28.75
N TRP A 428 22.02 9.54 29.52
CA TRP A 428 21.94 9.51 30.96
C TRP A 428 21.26 10.77 31.51
N ASP A 429 20.17 10.59 32.25
CA ASP A 429 19.54 11.63 33.04
C ASP A 429 20.06 11.58 34.48
N ALA A 430 20.90 12.55 34.83
CA ALA A 430 21.51 12.61 36.16
C ALA A 430 20.53 12.99 37.28
N GLN A 431 19.40 13.62 36.96
CA GLN A 431 18.39 14.01 37.95
C GLN A 431 17.51 12.81 38.33
N LEU A 432 17.16 11.98 37.35
CA LEU A 432 16.38 10.76 37.56
C LEU A 432 17.25 9.56 37.93
N GLY A 433 18.55 9.61 37.63
CA GLY A 433 19.47 8.50 37.84
C GLY A 433 19.12 7.30 36.96
N THR A 434 18.83 7.54 35.68
CA THR A 434 18.43 6.51 34.70
C THR A 434 18.84 6.86 33.27
N MET A 435 18.74 5.88 32.37
CA MET A 435 18.82 6.11 30.92
C MET A 435 17.46 6.57 30.39
N VAL A 436 17.46 7.53 29.47
CA VAL A 436 16.26 8.03 28.79
C VAL A 436 16.50 8.11 27.28
N PHE A 437 15.41 8.02 26.51
CA PHE A 437 15.45 8.23 25.07
C PHE A 437 15.34 9.72 24.71
N LEU A 438 16.06 10.16 23.69
CA LEU A 438 16.14 11.57 23.29
C LEU A 438 15.06 12.02 22.29
N SER A 439 14.02 11.20 22.08
CA SER A 439 12.94 11.30 21.09
C SER A 439 13.34 11.04 19.64
#